data_AF-A0A3B9J733-F1
#
_entry.id   AF-A0A3B9J733-F1
#
_cell.length_a   1.000
_cell.length_b   1.000
_cell.length_c   1.000
_cell.angle_alpha   90.00
_cell.angle_beta   90.00
_cell.angle_gamma   90.00
#
_symmetry.space_group_name_H-M   'P 1'
#
loop_
_entity.id
_entity.type
_entity.pdbx_description
1 polymer ?
#
loop_
_entity_poly.entity_id
_entity_poly.type
_entity_poly.pdbx_seq_one_letter_code
_entity_poly.pdbx_strand_id
1 'polypeptide(L)'
;METIPATASDWYALLQANPIVGLSFLAFFDLFNYILVGVIFLALAAALWQVNKSAIALALASGLLGIVINLASNISLTMLSLSQRYASVTSAAQRADLLAAGQAALAGSGSLSAIPGTGTLVSLLLVALAGLLFSFVLLPSHRGTAILGLLASSCDLAYCLVFPLTPIAPVYLLLAAAGLFWMLWHLLVAWVLWKHT
;
A
#
# COMPACT_ATOMS: atom_id res chain seq x y z
N MET A 1 -22.65 -1.13 14.83
CA MET A 1 -21.20 -0.86 14.77
C MET A 1 -20.58 -2.06 14.08
N GLU A 2 -20.19 -1.92 12.83
CA GLU A 2 -19.50 -2.98 12.07
C GLU A 2 -18.10 -3.12 12.67
N THR A 3 -17.92 -4.15 13.50
CA THR A 3 -16.61 -4.51 14.05
C THR A 3 -15.80 -5.17 12.95
N ILE A 4 -14.57 -4.70 12.73
CA ILE A 4 -13.64 -5.31 11.76
C ILE A 4 -13.53 -6.81 12.10
N PRO A 5 -13.69 -7.72 11.12
CA PRO A 5 -13.65 -9.16 11.38
C PRO A 5 -12.32 -9.56 12.02
N ALA A 6 -12.38 -10.29 13.14
CA ALA A 6 -11.21 -10.68 13.91
C ALA A 6 -10.73 -12.10 13.60
N THR A 7 -11.56 -12.93 12.97
CA THR A 7 -11.24 -14.33 12.70
C THR A 7 -11.40 -14.66 11.22
N ALA A 8 -10.69 -15.70 10.75
CA ALA A 8 -10.82 -16.18 9.38
C ALA A 8 -12.26 -16.56 9.02
N SER A 9 -13.02 -17.14 9.95
CA SER A 9 -14.44 -17.45 9.74
C SER A 9 -15.28 -16.19 9.51
N ASP A 10 -15.05 -15.12 10.28
CA ASP A 10 -15.78 -13.87 10.14
C ASP A 10 -15.43 -13.18 8.82
N TRP A 11 -14.15 -13.21 8.43
CA TRP A 11 -13.70 -12.73 7.12
C TRP A 11 -14.33 -13.50 5.98
N TYR A 12 -14.40 -14.84 6.07
CA TYR A 12 -15.04 -15.66 5.05
C TYR A 12 -16.54 -15.35 4.94
N ALA A 13 -17.23 -15.20 6.06
CA ALA A 13 -18.64 -14.81 6.09
C ALA A 13 -18.86 -13.44 5.44
N LEU A 14 -18.02 -12.44 5.75
CA LEU A 14 -18.10 -11.12 5.13
C LEU A 14 -17.84 -11.19 3.62
N LEU A 15 -16.82 -11.94 3.19
CA LEU A 15 -16.48 -12.10 1.76
C LEU A 15 -17.58 -12.86 0.98
N GLN A 16 -18.31 -13.76 1.63
CA GLN A 16 -19.44 -14.47 1.01
C GLN A 16 -20.69 -13.59 0.93
N ALA A 17 -20.99 -12.82 1.98
CA ALA A 17 -22.16 -11.96 2.03
C ALA A 17 -21.99 -10.69 1.19
N ASN A 18 -20.84 -10.03 1.31
CA ASN A 18 -20.52 -8.75 0.69
C ASN A 18 -19.06 -8.75 0.18
N PRO A 19 -18.76 -9.42 -0.95
CA PRO A 19 -17.39 -9.60 -1.43
C PRO A 19 -16.67 -8.28 -1.69
N ILE A 20 -17.36 -7.28 -2.23
CA ILE A 20 -16.78 -5.95 -2.50
C ILE A 20 -16.33 -5.28 -1.20
N VAL A 21 -17.18 -5.30 -0.16
CA VAL A 21 -16.86 -4.70 1.15
C VAL A 21 -15.69 -5.44 1.82
N GLY A 22 -15.72 -6.78 1.80
CA GLY A 22 -14.62 -7.58 2.34
C GLY A 22 -13.29 -7.32 1.61
N LEU A 23 -13.31 -7.22 0.28
CA LEU A 23 -12.13 -6.89 -0.52
C LEU A 23 -11.62 -5.47 -0.27
N SER A 24 -12.52 -4.49 -0.04
CA SER A 24 -12.13 -3.13 0.36
C SER A 24 -11.34 -3.15 1.67
N PHE A 25 -11.83 -3.85 2.70
CA PHE A 25 -11.14 -3.93 3.98
C PHE A 25 -9.83 -4.74 3.91
N LEU A 26 -9.68 -5.62 2.92
CA LEU A 26 -8.42 -6.33 2.63
C LEU A 26 -7.50 -5.57 1.68
N ALA A 27 -7.75 -4.27 1.46
CA ALA A 27 -6.94 -3.40 0.62
C ALA A 27 -6.78 -3.91 -0.83
N PHE A 28 -7.83 -4.48 -1.42
CA PHE A 28 -7.81 -4.92 -2.82
C PHE A 28 -7.62 -3.74 -3.79
N PHE A 29 -8.29 -2.62 -3.51
CA PHE A 29 -8.20 -1.42 -4.36
C PHE A 29 -6.82 -0.77 -4.33
N ASP A 30 -6.04 -0.97 -3.26
CA ASP A 30 -4.67 -0.49 -3.17
C ASP A 30 -3.78 -1.16 -4.22
N LEU A 31 -4.09 -2.36 -4.69
CA LEU A 31 -3.34 -3.01 -5.76
C LEU A 31 -3.35 -2.16 -7.04
N PHE A 32 -4.53 -1.66 -7.42
CA PHE A 32 -4.67 -0.78 -8.58
C PHE A 32 -3.97 0.56 -8.35
N ASN A 33 -4.10 1.12 -7.15
CA ASN A 33 -3.42 2.36 -6.80
C ASN A 33 -1.90 2.21 -6.93
N TYR A 34 -1.30 1.16 -6.37
CA TYR A 34 0.14 0.91 -6.47
C TYR A 34 0.61 0.67 -7.92
N ILE A 35 -0.20 0.02 -8.75
CA ILE A 35 0.11 -0.12 -10.19
C ILE A 35 0.14 1.25 -10.87
N LEU A 36 -0.85 2.11 -10.62
CA LEU A 36 -0.91 3.47 -11.16
C LEU A 36 0.27 4.33 -10.68
N VAL A 37 0.63 4.22 -9.40
CA VAL A 37 1.84 4.86 -8.84
C VAL A 37 3.09 4.38 -9.59
N GLY A 38 3.18 3.09 -9.92
CA GLY A 38 4.27 2.55 -10.73
C GLY A 38 4.36 3.19 -12.11
N VAL A 39 3.24 3.40 -12.78
CA VAL A 39 3.18 4.12 -14.07
C VAL A 39 3.65 5.56 -13.91
N ILE A 40 3.23 6.26 -12.85
CA ILE A 40 3.66 7.62 -12.56
C ILE A 40 5.17 7.69 -12.31
N PHE A 41 5.73 6.75 -11.55
CA PHE A 41 7.18 6.69 -11.30
C PHE A 41 7.97 6.42 -12.58
N LEU A 42 7.48 5.55 -13.46
CA LEU A 42 8.10 5.32 -14.77
C LEU A 42 8.08 6.61 -15.62
N ALA A 43 6.96 7.33 -15.66
CA ALA A 43 6.83 8.57 -16.40
C ALA A 43 7.74 9.67 -15.84
N LEU A 44 7.79 9.83 -14.52
CA LEU A 44 8.72 10.75 -13.85
C LEU A 44 10.17 10.37 -14.10
N ALA A 45 10.50 9.08 -14.08
CA ALA A 45 11.85 8.62 -14.35
C ALA A 45 12.28 8.98 -15.77
N ALA A 46 11.40 8.81 -16.77
CA ALA A 46 11.66 9.23 -18.14
C ALA A 46 11.87 10.75 -18.26
N ALA A 47 11.02 11.56 -17.62
CA ALA A 47 11.09 13.01 -17.69
C ALA A 47 12.33 13.59 -16.98
N LEU A 48 12.73 13.00 -15.85
CA LEU A 48 13.81 13.52 -15.00
C LEU A 48 15.15 12.79 -15.22
N TRP A 49 15.20 11.82 -16.14
CA TRP A 49 16.38 10.97 -16.35
C TRP A 49 17.65 11.78 -16.57
N GLN A 50 17.58 12.83 -17.39
CA GLN A 50 18.76 13.65 -17.73
C GLN A 50 19.11 14.68 -16.65
N VAL A 51 18.25 14.90 -15.65
CA VAL A 51 18.48 15.86 -14.56
C VAL A 51 19.42 15.25 -13.51
N ASN A 52 19.11 14.05 -13.02
CA ASN A 52 19.95 13.33 -12.07
C ASN A 52 19.75 11.81 -12.19
N LYS A 53 20.51 11.18 -13.08
CA LYS A 53 20.40 9.74 -13.39
C LYS A 53 20.48 8.85 -12.16
N SER A 54 21.41 9.14 -11.24
CA SER A 54 21.63 8.30 -10.06
C SER A 54 20.45 8.35 -9.10
N ALA A 55 19.99 9.56 -8.76
CA ALA A 55 18.85 9.74 -7.86
C ALA A 55 17.55 9.15 -8.45
N ILE A 56 17.33 9.34 -9.76
CA ILE A 56 16.15 8.82 -10.45
C ILE A 56 16.18 7.29 -10.58
N ALA A 57 17.35 6.70 -10.86
CA ALA A 57 17.48 5.25 -10.88
C ALA A 57 17.20 4.63 -9.51
N LEU A 58 17.72 5.23 -8.43
CA LEU A 58 17.45 4.80 -7.06
C LEU A 58 15.95 4.96 -6.72
N ALA A 59 15.36 6.12 -7.04
CA ALA A 59 13.95 6.38 -6.80
C ALA A 59 13.06 5.34 -7.50
N LEU A 60 13.34 5.08 -8.79
CA LEU A 60 12.58 4.11 -9.57
C LEU A 60 12.75 2.68 -9.04
N ALA A 61 13.98 2.27 -8.74
CA ALA A 61 14.26 0.94 -8.20
C ALA A 61 13.55 0.72 -6.86
N SER A 62 13.66 1.67 -5.92
CA SER A 62 12.97 1.62 -4.64
C SER A 62 11.45 1.57 -4.84
N GLY A 63 10.89 2.46 -5.66
CA GLY A 63 9.44 2.55 -5.87
C GLY A 63 8.86 1.28 -6.49
N LEU A 64 9.48 0.75 -7.55
CA LEU A 64 9.05 -0.48 -8.19
C LEU A 64 9.18 -1.70 -7.26
N LEU A 65 10.28 -1.77 -6.49
CA LEU A 65 10.45 -2.85 -5.52
C LEU A 65 9.38 -2.79 -4.42
N GLY A 66 9.07 -1.58 -3.92
CA GLY A 66 7.99 -1.38 -2.96
C GLY A 66 6.64 -1.81 -3.51
N ILE A 67 6.33 -1.47 -4.77
CA ILE A 67 5.12 -1.92 -5.45
C ILE A 67 5.05 -3.43 -5.54
N VAL A 68 6.11 -4.09 -6.02
CA VAL A 68 6.16 -5.56 -6.12
C VAL A 68 5.94 -6.22 -4.76
N ILE A 69 6.56 -5.71 -3.70
CA ILE A 69 6.38 -6.23 -2.34
C ILE A 69 4.94 -6.04 -1.86
N ASN A 70 4.30 -4.89 -2.13
CA ASN A 70 2.91 -4.66 -1.77
C ASN A 70 1.98 -5.67 -2.46
N LEU A 71 2.15 -5.86 -3.77
CA LEU A 71 1.37 -6.81 -4.55
C LEU A 71 1.57 -8.25 -4.05
N ALA A 72 2.81 -8.64 -3.73
CA ALA A 72 3.13 -9.98 -3.25
C ALA A 72 2.62 -10.25 -1.82
N SER A 73 2.55 -9.22 -0.98
CA SER A 73 2.15 -9.36 0.43
C SER A 73 0.64 -9.22 0.65
N ASN A 74 -0.11 -8.80 -0.38
CA ASN A 74 -1.54 -8.58 -0.26
C ASN A 74 -2.33 -9.91 -0.28
N ILE A 75 -3.16 -10.10 0.75
CA ILE A 75 -3.90 -11.36 0.96
C ILE A 75 -5.33 -11.33 0.41
N SER A 76 -5.79 -10.24 -0.19
CA SER A 76 -7.20 -10.04 -0.58
C SER A 76 -7.75 -11.17 -1.45
N LEU A 77 -7.07 -11.48 -2.56
CA LEU A 77 -7.45 -12.55 -3.48
C LEU A 77 -7.27 -13.95 -2.86
N THR A 78 -6.25 -14.12 -2.03
CA THR A 78 -6.02 -15.37 -1.27
C THR A 78 -7.19 -15.66 -0.35
N MET A 79 -7.62 -14.67 0.44
CA MET A 79 -8.75 -14.78 1.36
C MET A 79 -10.08 -15.00 0.63
N LEU A 80 -10.30 -14.36 -0.52
CA LEU A 80 -11.48 -14.60 -1.36
C LEU A 80 -11.52 -16.04 -1.86
N SER A 81 -10.41 -16.54 -2.41
CA SER A 81 -10.29 -17.92 -2.89
C SER A 81 -10.49 -18.93 -1.76
N LEU A 82 -9.89 -18.70 -0.59
CA LEU A 82 -10.07 -19.58 0.58
C LEU A 82 -11.53 -19.58 1.07
N SER A 83 -12.18 -18.41 1.08
CA SER A 83 -13.59 -18.29 1.44
C SER A 83 -14.51 -19.08 0.51
N GLN A 84 -14.27 -19.00 -0.81
CA GLN A 84 -15.03 -19.76 -1.81
C GLN A 84 -14.82 -21.28 -1.63
N ARG A 85 -13.58 -21.72 -1.40
CA ARG A 85 -13.28 -23.13 -1.12
C ARG A 85 -13.97 -23.60 0.15
N TYR A 86 -13.97 -22.78 1.21
CA TYR A 86 -14.62 -23.09 2.49
C TYR A 86 -16.12 -23.32 2.33
N ALA A 87 -16.80 -22.53 1.48
CA ALA A 87 -18.22 -22.71 1.18
C ALA A 87 -18.50 -24.00 0.37
N SER A 88 -17.56 -24.44 -0.47
CA SER A 88 -17.75 -25.60 -1.36
C SER A 88 -17.53 -26.96 -0.69
N VAL A 89 -16.79 -27.02 0.42
CA VAL A 89 -16.46 -28.27 1.10
C VAL A 89 -17.49 -28.64 2.17
N THR A 90 -17.80 -29.94 2.28
CA THR A 90 -18.73 -30.49 3.28
C THR A 90 -17.99 -31.19 4.44
N SER A 91 -16.74 -31.60 4.24
CA SER A 91 -15.92 -32.26 5.25
C SER A 91 -15.49 -31.29 6.35
N ALA A 92 -15.74 -31.65 7.61
CA ALA A 92 -15.33 -30.87 8.78
C ALA A 92 -13.80 -30.71 8.86
N ALA A 93 -13.04 -31.75 8.48
CA ALA A 93 -11.58 -31.70 8.46
C ALA A 93 -11.07 -30.68 7.42
N GLN A 94 -11.61 -30.71 6.20
CA GLN A 94 -11.22 -29.76 5.15
C GLN A 94 -11.58 -28.32 5.50
N ARG A 95 -12.71 -28.11 6.21
CA ARG A 95 -13.09 -26.78 6.72
C ARG A 95 -12.10 -26.27 7.76
N ALA A 96 -11.66 -27.12 8.68
CA ALA A 96 -10.65 -26.77 9.68
C ALA A 96 -9.32 -26.37 9.01
N ASP A 97 -8.87 -27.11 8.00
CA ASP A 97 -7.64 -26.79 7.26
C ASP A 97 -7.72 -25.42 6.56
N LEU A 98 -8.85 -25.11 5.93
CA LEU A 98 -9.08 -23.83 5.26
C LEU A 98 -9.18 -22.65 6.25
N LEU A 99 -9.73 -22.87 7.43
CA LEU A 99 -9.73 -21.87 8.50
C LEU A 99 -8.32 -21.61 9.02
N ALA A 100 -7.52 -22.66 9.23
CA ALA A 100 -6.12 -22.53 9.63
C ALA A 100 -5.30 -21.76 8.60
N ALA A 101 -5.48 -22.05 7.30
CA ALA A 101 -4.84 -21.31 6.21
C ALA A 101 -5.21 -19.82 6.20
N GLY A 102 -6.50 -19.50 6.42
CA GLY A 102 -6.96 -18.11 6.52
C GLY A 102 -6.37 -17.37 7.72
N GLN A 103 -6.29 -18.05 8.87
CA GLN A 103 -5.67 -17.48 10.07
C GLN A 103 -4.19 -17.19 9.87
N ALA A 104 -3.47 -18.11 9.22
CA ALA A 104 -2.06 -17.90 8.88
C ALA A 104 -1.88 -16.70 7.94
N ALA A 105 -2.73 -16.55 6.92
CA ALA A 105 -2.69 -15.40 6.01
C ALA A 105 -2.94 -14.08 6.74
N LEU A 106 -3.97 -14.01 7.60
CA LEU A 106 -4.30 -12.83 8.39
C LEU A 106 -3.24 -12.48 9.43
N ALA A 107 -2.58 -13.49 10.03
CA ALA A 107 -1.47 -13.29 10.94
C ALA A 107 -0.25 -12.71 10.21
N GLY A 108 0.04 -13.20 9.00
CA GLY A 108 1.15 -12.70 8.17
C GLY A 108 0.93 -11.29 7.61
N SER A 109 -0.31 -10.94 7.26
CA SER A 109 -0.65 -9.59 6.77
C SER A 109 -0.73 -8.55 7.89
N GLY A 110 -0.83 -8.99 9.15
CA GLY A 110 -1.03 -8.09 10.28
C GLY A 110 -2.47 -7.60 10.47
N SER A 111 -3.41 -8.13 9.68
CA SER A 111 -4.83 -7.75 9.73
C SER A 111 -5.53 -8.16 11.04
N LEU A 112 -4.94 -9.07 11.82
CA LEU A 112 -5.48 -9.49 13.13
C LEU A 112 -5.15 -8.52 14.28
N SER A 113 -4.06 -7.77 14.18
CA SER A 113 -3.47 -7.06 15.33
C SER A 113 -3.45 -5.53 15.17
N ALA A 114 -4.08 -5.01 14.11
CA ALA A 114 -3.95 -3.62 13.66
C ALA A 114 -2.50 -3.21 13.34
N ILE A 115 -1.52 -4.12 13.47
CA ILE A 115 -0.12 -3.91 13.16
C ILE A 115 0.09 -4.33 11.71
N PRO A 116 0.49 -3.44 10.78
CA PRO A 116 0.72 -3.85 9.40
C PRO A 116 1.80 -4.93 9.35
N GLY A 117 1.59 -5.93 8.50
CA GLY A 117 2.59 -6.96 8.24
C GLY A 117 3.89 -6.36 7.71
N THR A 118 5.00 -7.09 7.88
CA THR A 118 6.33 -6.65 7.44
C THR A 118 6.35 -6.26 5.96
N GLY A 119 5.65 -7.01 5.11
CA GLY A 119 5.53 -6.71 3.69
C GLY A 119 4.94 -5.32 3.43
N THR A 120 3.84 -4.98 4.10
CA THR A 120 3.18 -3.68 4.00
C THR A 120 4.07 -2.53 4.48
N LEU A 121 4.79 -2.72 5.60
CA LEU A 121 5.72 -1.71 6.11
C LEU A 121 6.90 -1.49 5.17
N VAL A 122 7.51 -2.57 4.67
CA VAL A 122 8.65 -2.48 3.74
C VAL A 122 8.22 -1.89 2.40
N SER A 123 7.05 -2.25 1.88
CA SER A 123 6.53 -1.65 0.65
C SER A 123 6.30 -0.15 0.81
N LEU A 124 5.66 0.26 1.91
CA LEU A 124 5.39 1.66 2.20
C LEU A 124 6.70 2.45 2.36
N LEU A 125 7.68 1.89 3.09
CA LEU A 125 9.00 2.49 3.27
C LEU A 125 9.70 2.76 1.94
N LEU A 126 9.69 1.78 1.03
CA LEU A 126 10.35 1.87 -0.26
C LEU A 126 9.64 2.84 -1.22
N VAL A 127 8.30 2.87 -1.20
CA VAL A 127 7.52 3.85 -1.99
C VAL A 127 7.70 5.26 -1.43
N ALA A 128 7.74 5.44 -0.12
CA ALA A 128 8.02 6.73 0.51
C ALA A 128 9.44 7.22 0.19
N LEU A 129 10.44 6.34 0.19
CA LEU A 129 11.79 6.68 -0.25
C LEU A 129 11.83 7.13 -1.72
N ALA A 130 11.09 6.44 -2.60
CA ALA A 130 10.98 6.83 -3.99
C ALA A 130 10.34 8.22 -4.15
N GLY A 131 9.22 8.47 -3.46
CA GLY A 131 8.55 9.76 -3.41
C GLY A 131 9.47 10.88 -2.94
N LEU A 132 10.26 10.62 -1.90
CA LEU A 132 11.23 11.55 -1.34
C LEU A 132 12.28 11.93 -2.38
N LEU A 133 12.88 10.94 -3.04
CA LEU A 133 13.92 11.13 -4.04
C LEU A 133 13.39 11.87 -5.28
N PHE A 134 12.23 11.49 -5.82
CA PHE A 134 11.60 12.21 -6.93
C PHE A 134 11.30 13.67 -6.55
N SER A 135 10.81 13.90 -5.33
CA SER A 135 10.49 15.24 -4.84
C SER A 135 11.72 16.11 -4.68
N PHE A 136 12.84 15.55 -4.20
CA PHE A 136 14.11 16.27 -4.14
C PHE A 136 14.60 16.70 -5.53
N VAL A 137 14.50 15.83 -6.54
CA VAL A 137 14.89 16.18 -7.92
C VAL A 137 13.95 17.24 -8.52
N LEU A 138 12.67 17.23 -8.16
CA LEU A 138 11.69 18.23 -8.62
C LEU A 138 11.85 19.60 -7.94
N LEU A 139 12.51 19.69 -6.78
CA LEU A 139 12.57 20.90 -5.95
C LEU A 139 13.07 22.16 -6.68
N PRO A 140 14.09 22.10 -7.57
CA PRO A 140 14.56 23.29 -8.28
C PRO A 140 13.53 23.84 -9.29
N SER A 141 12.78 22.96 -9.96
CA SER A 141 11.93 23.31 -11.11
C SER A 141 10.44 23.42 -10.76
N HIS A 142 9.96 22.63 -9.81
CA HIS A 142 8.55 22.51 -9.43
C HIS A 142 8.38 22.47 -7.91
N ARG A 143 8.71 23.59 -7.26
CA ARG A 143 8.72 23.71 -5.78
C ARG A 143 7.44 23.24 -5.10
N GLY A 144 6.26 23.59 -5.63
CA GLY A 144 4.98 23.19 -5.03
C GLY A 144 4.78 21.67 -5.03
N THR A 145 5.00 21.03 -6.18
CA THR A 145 4.95 19.57 -6.32
C THR A 145 5.99 18.90 -5.42
N ALA A 146 7.22 19.42 -5.40
CA ALA A 146 8.29 18.89 -4.57
C ALA A 146 7.97 18.95 -3.07
N ILE A 147 7.48 20.09 -2.56
CA ILE A 147 7.14 20.25 -1.14
C ILE A 147 6.03 19.26 -0.73
N LEU A 148 4.98 19.13 -1.54
CA LEU A 148 3.90 18.19 -1.24
C LEU A 148 4.38 16.74 -1.19
N GLY A 149 5.26 16.34 -2.11
CA GLY A 149 5.81 14.99 -2.13
C GLY A 149 6.80 14.73 -0.99
N LEU A 150 7.58 15.75 -0.58
CA LEU A 150 8.41 15.67 0.63
C LEU A 150 7.55 15.52 1.89
N LEU A 151 6.44 16.26 2.01
CA LEU A 151 5.52 16.15 3.14
C LEU A 151 4.87 14.77 3.18
N ALA A 152 4.33 14.28 2.06
CA ALA A 152 3.74 12.96 1.95
C ALA A 152 4.74 11.85 2.36
N SER A 153 5.92 11.88 1.74
CA SER A 153 6.97 10.88 1.99
C SER A 153 7.51 10.93 3.42
N SER A 154 7.63 12.12 4.01
CA SER A 154 8.07 12.28 5.40
C SER A 154 7.04 11.75 6.38
N CYS A 155 5.75 11.96 6.13
CA CYS A 155 4.68 11.39 6.95
C CYS A 155 4.68 9.85 6.91
N ASP A 156 4.85 9.26 5.72
CA ASP A 156 4.94 7.79 5.58
C ASP A 156 6.21 7.22 6.21
N LEU A 157 7.36 7.89 6.06
CA LEU A 157 8.61 7.49 6.71
C LEU A 157 8.47 7.55 8.24
N ALA A 158 7.89 8.64 8.75
CA ALA A 158 7.61 8.78 10.18
C ALA A 158 6.67 7.67 10.67
N TYR A 159 5.63 7.34 9.90
CA TYR A 159 4.76 6.21 10.20
C TYR A 159 5.55 4.90 10.27
N CYS A 160 6.36 4.59 9.26
CA CYS A 160 7.15 3.34 9.21
C CYS A 160 8.15 3.21 10.36
N LEU A 161 8.72 4.33 10.83
CA LEU A 161 9.71 4.35 11.91
C LEU A 161 9.08 4.33 13.29
N VAL A 162 7.97 5.05 13.49
CA VAL A 162 7.32 5.22 14.80
C VAL A 162 6.38 4.06 15.10
N PHE A 163 5.68 3.53 14.10
CA PHE A 163 4.69 2.48 14.29
C PHE A 163 5.22 1.24 15.04
N PRO A 164 6.40 0.68 14.70
CA PRO A 164 6.96 -0.47 15.42
C PRO A 164 7.31 -0.16 16.89
N LEU A 165 7.52 1.11 17.23
CA LEU A 165 7.93 1.57 18.55
C LEU A 165 6.73 1.92 19.44
N THR A 166 5.68 2.51 18.85
CA THR A 166 4.47 2.93 19.57
C THR A 166 3.22 2.78 18.68
N PRO A 167 2.47 1.66 18.75
CA PRO A 167 1.24 1.47 17.98
C PRO A 167 0.05 2.22 18.62
N ILE A 168 0.18 3.55 18.76
CA ILE A 168 -0.83 4.43 19.36
C ILE A 168 -1.67 5.12 18.28
N ALA A 169 -2.93 5.44 18.59
CA ALA A 169 -3.90 6.06 17.67
C ALA A 169 -3.37 7.27 16.85
N PRO A 170 -2.51 8.17 17.39
CA PRO A 170 -1.95 9.28 16.63
C PRO A 170 -1.11 8.87 15.42
N VAL A 171 -0.51 7.67 15.43
CA VAL A 171 0.34 7.22 14.33
C VAL A 171 -0.47 7.00 13.06
N TYR A 172 -1.73 6.57 13.16
CA TYR A 172 -2.62 6.46 12.00
C TYR A 172 -2.98 7.80 11.37
N LEU A 173 -2.89 8.91 12.13
CA LEU A 173 -3.09 10.25 11.58
C LEU A 173 -1.98 10.63 10.60
N LEU A 174 -0.76 10.11 10.78
CA LEU A 174 0.34 10.32 9.83
C LEU A 174 0.02 9.67 8.49
N LEU A 175 -0.51 8.45 8.49
CA LEU A 175 -0.91 7.75 7.27
C LEU A 175 -2.08 8.47 6.56
N ALA A 176 -3.08 8.93 7.32
CA ALA A 176 -4.18 9.71 6.76
C ALA A 176 -3.70 11.04 6.14
N ALA A 177 -2.81 11.75 6.83
CA ALA A 177 -2.20 12.98 6.32
C ALA A 177 -1.35 12.72 5.07
N ALA A 178 -0.54 11.66 5.07
CA ALA A 178 0.26 11.26 3.92
C ALA A 178 -0.62 10.98 2.71
N GLY A 179 -1.73 10.24 2.88
CA GLY A 179 -2.68 9.96 1.81
C GLY A 179 -3.25 11.22 1.13
N LEU A 180 -3.59 12.24 1.93
CA LEU A 180 -4.06 13.53 1.40
C LEU A 180 -2.98 14.25 0.60
N PHE A 181 -1.75 14.30 1.12
CA PHE A 181 -0.63 14.92 0.42
C PHE A 181 -0.27 14.17 -0.86
N TRP A 182 -0.30 12.83 -0.84
CA TRP A 182 -0.11 12.00 -2.02
C TRP A 182 -1.15 12.31 -3.08
N MET A 183 -2.43 12.39 -2.73
CA MET A 183 -3.49 12.66 -3.69
C MET A 183 -3.25 14.00 -4.43
N LEU A 184 -2.87 15.05 -3.70
CA LEU A 184 -2.51 16.34 -4.30
C LEU A 184 -1.24 16.24 -5.16
N TRP A 185 -0.24 15.50 -4.68
CA TRP A 185 1.02 15.31 -5.39
C TRP A 185 0.83 14.61 -6.74
N HIS A 186 0.04 13.54 -6.80
CA HIS A 186 -0.24 12.82 -8.05
C HIS A 186 -0.88 13.72 -9.12
N LEU A 187 -1.84 14.57 -8.72
CA LEU A 187 -2.47 15.52 -9.63
C LEU A 187 -1.46 16.55 -10.17
N LEU A 188 -0.60 17.06 -9.31
CA LEU A 188 0.43 18.02 -9.72
C LEU A 188 1.51 17.38 -10.59
N VAL A 189 1.91 16.15 -10.31
CA VAL A 189 2.85 15.40 -11.16
C VAL A 189 2.24 15.16 -12.54
N ALA A 190 0.98 14.75 -12.60
CA ALA A 190 0.29 14.59 -13.88
C ALA A 190 0.28 15.90 -14.68
N TRP A 191 0.05 17.03 -14.02
CA TRP A 191 0.11 18.35 -14.66
C TRP A 191 1.53 18.75 -15.11
N VAL A 192 2.56 18.44 -14.32
CA VAL A 192 3.97 18.67 -14.69
C VAL A 192 4.32 17.84 -15.93
N LEU A 193 3.96 16.55 -15.96
CA LEU A 193 4.21 15.67 -17.09
C LEU A 193 3.47 16.12 -18.36
N TRP A 194 2.22 16.55 -18.22
CA TRP A 194 1.43 17.07 -19.34
C TRP A 194 2.04 18.34 -19.96
N LYS A 195 2.63 19.23 -19.15
CA LYS A 195 3.31 20.43 -19.65
C LYS A 195 4.64 20.16 -20.35
N HIS A 196 5.23 18.99 -20.12
CA HIS A 196 6.50 18.56 -20.72
C HIS A 196 6.31 17.74 -22.01
N THR A 197 5.06 17.46 -22.41
CA THR A 197 4.71 16.82 -23.70
C THR A 197 4.29 17.87 -24.72
#